data_AF-A0A3S1HKA6-F1
#
_entry.id   AF-A0A3S1HKA6-F1
#
_cell.length_a   1.000
_cell.length_b   1.000
_cell.length_c   1.000
_cell.angle_alpha   90.00
_cell.angle_beta   90.00
_cell.angle_gamma   90.00
#
_symmetry.space_group_name_H-M   'P 1'
#
loop_
_entity.id
_entity.type
_entity.pdbx_description
1 polymer ?
#
loop_
_entity_poly.entity_id
_entity_poly.type
_entity_poly.pdbx_seq_one_letter_code
_entity_poly.pdbx_strand_id
1 'polypeptide(L)'
;MGRRRQGEPENGRAAGEASEQIVSESRTDRLRIRAAWMYFVEQMTQNEIADVLGVGRVTIVRMLAEARARNEVKITIESELLEIVRLERALERTFGLQQALVAPLTDPKA
;
A
#
# COMPACT_ATOMS: atom_id res chain seq x y z
N MET A 1 9.21 58.23 -19.70
CA MET A 1 9.54 56.91 -20.28
C MET A 1 10.29 56.11 -19.24
N GLY A 2 9.75 54.95 -18.83
CA GLY A 2 10.42 53.82 -18.16
C GLY A 2 11.17 54.07 -16.83
N ARG A 3 11.08 53.25 -15.78
CA ARG A 3 10.35 52.03 -15.46
C ARG A 3 10.26 51.96 -13.93
N ARG A 4 9.14 51.46 -13.42
CA ARG A 4 9.01 50.93 -12.04
C ARG A 4 9.90 49.68 -11.88
N ARG A 5 10.40 49.43 -10.67
CA ARG A 5 10.35 48.16 -9.87
C ARG A 5 11.44 48.20 -8.78
N GLN A 6 11.05 48.08 -7.50
CA GLN A 6 11.20 46.90 -6.61
C GLN A 6 12.65 46.78 -6.07
N GLY A 7 12.93 46.52 -4.80
CA GLY A 7 12.13 46.13 -3.64
C GLY A 7 13.06 45.43 -2.66
N GLU A 8 12.83 45.61 -1.35
CA GLU A 8 13.23 44.73 -0.22
C GLU A 8 12.73 45.43 1.08
N PRO A 9 12.18 44.70 2.06
CA PRO A 9 12.86 43.54 2.66
C PRO A 9 12.10 42.22 2.51
N GLU A 10 12.91 41.20 2.27
CA GLU A 10 12.56 39.80 2.31
C GLU A 10 12.25 39.33 3.74
N ASN A 11 11.15 38.59 3.81
CA ASN A 11 11.00 37.35 4.57
C ASN A 11 10.77 37.44 6.09
N GLY A 12 9.54 37.82 6.45
CA GLY A 12 8.94 37.56 7.75
C GLY A 12 7.66 36.71 7.68
N ARG A 13 7.50 35.84 6.68
CA ARG A 13 6.28 35.01 6.52
C ARG A 13 6.59 33.66 5.84
N ALA A 14 7.16 32.72 6.59
CA ALA A 14 7.33 31.34 6.13
C ALA A 14 7.01 30.32 7.24
N ALA A 15 5.96 30.56 8.04
CA ALA A 15 5.53 29.63 9.08
C ALA A 15 4.00 29.42 9.13
N GLY A 16 3.26 29.82 8.09
CA GLY A 16 1.79 29.86 8.10
C GLY A 16 1.06 28.85 7.22
N GLU A 17 1.75 28.08 6.36
CA GLU A 17 1.06 27.39 5.24
C GLU A 17 1.18 25.86 5.27
N ALA A 18 1.81 25.25 6.29
CA ALA A 18 2.05 23.81 6.31
C ALA A 18 0.93 22.98 6.99
N SER A 19 -0.16 23.58 7.46
CA SER A 19 -1.12 22.88 8.34
C SER A 19 -2.59 22.85 7.90
N GLU A 20 -2.95 23.39 6.73
CA GLU A 20 -4.37 23.49 6.33
C GLU A 20 -4.91 22.43 5.36
N GLN A 21 -4.15 21.40 5.01
CA GLN A 21 -4.64 20.28 4.19
C GLN A 21 -5.08 19.09 5.05
N ILE A 22 -5.98 19.30 6.02
CA ILE A 22 -6.70 18.18 6.66
C ILE A 22 -7.87 17.81 5.73
N VAL A 23 -7.59 16.76 4.97
CA VAL A 23 -8.30 16.20 3.81
C VAL A 23 -9.82 16.11 3.95
N SER A 24 -10.54 16.62 2.93
CA SER A 24 -11.92 16.25 2.64
C SER A 24 -11.96 14.81 2.14
N GLU A 25 -11.94 13.84 3.05
CA GLU A 25 -12.07 12.43 2.69
C GLU A 25 -13.52 12.10 2.34
N SER A 26 -13.73 11.48 1.17
CA SER A 26 -15.04 10.94 0.83
C SER A 26 -15.46 9.88 1.84
N ARG A 27 -16.76 9.80 2.15
CA ARG A 27 -17.32 8.71 2.98
C ARG A 27 -16.89 7.33 2.46
N THR A 28 -16.75 7.19 1.14
CA THR A 28 -16.28 5.97 0.49
C THR A 28 -14.83 5.65 0.83
N ASP A 29 -13.94 6.66 0.88
CA ASP A 29 -12.54 6.47 1.23
C ASP A 29 -12.39 6.00 2.68
N ARG A 30 -13.16 6.61 3.60
CA ARG A 30 -13.20 6.18 5.00
C ARG A 30 -13.67 4.74 5.17
N LEU A 31 -14.74 4.34 4.48
CA LEU A 31 -15.24 2.96 4.53
C LEU A 31 -14.21 1.97 4.01
N ARG A 32 -13.49 2.34 2.96
CA ARG A 32 -12.47 1.49 2.33
C ARG A 32 -11.24 1.31 3.23
N ILE A 33 -10.74 2.38 3.85
CA ILE A 33 -9.66 2.30 4.84
C ILE A 33 -10.09 1.46 6.04
N ARG A 34 -11.33 1.64 6.53
CA ARG A 34 -11.85 0.84 7.64
C ARG A 34 -11.97 -0.64 7.27
N ALA A 35 -12.44 -0.96 6.06
CA ALA A 35 -12.48 -2.32 5.54
C ALA A 35 -11.08 -2.94 5.47
N ALA A 36 -10.09 -2.19 4.99
CA ALA A 36 -8.70 -2.63 4.94
C ALA A 36 -8.12 -2.90 6.35
N TRP A 37 -8.39 -2.03 7.32
CA TRP A 37 -7.96 -2.22 8.70
C TRP A 37 -8.52 -3.51 9.30
N MET A 38 -9.84 -3.71 9.22
CA MET A 38 -10.48 -4.92 9.76
C MET A 38 -9.96 -6.20 9.10
N TYR A 39 -9.63 -6.15 7.81
CA TYR A 39 -9.09 -7.31 7.10
C TYR A 39 -7.64 -7.61 7.47
N PHE A 40 -6.74 -6.61 7.38
CA PHE A 40 -5.29 -6.85 7.53
C PHE A 40 -4.80 -6.80 8.97
N VAL A 41 -5.43 -5.99 9.83
CA VAL A 41 -5.02 -5.81 11.23
C VAL A 41 -5.86 -6.70 12.14
N GLU A 42 -7.18 -6.68 11.99
CA GLU A 42 -8.09 -7.45 12.87
C GLU A 42 -8.34 -8.88 12.35
N GLN A 43 -7.79 -9.24 11.18
CA GLN A 43 -7.87 -10.58 10.58
C GLN A 43 -9.31 -11.08 10.38
N MET A 44 -10.26 -10.16 10.23
CA MET A 44 -11.66 -10.50 9.95
C MET A 44 -11.82 -11.02 8.52
N THR A 45 -12.76 -11.93 8.32
CA THR A 45 -13.15 -12.38 6.98
C THR A 45 -13.92 -11.29 6.24
N GLN A 46 -13.90 -11.34 4.90
CA GLN A 46 -14.65 -10.39 4.06
C GLN A 46 -16.17 -10.45 4.30
N ASN A 47 -16.69 -11.59 4.78
CA ASN A 47 -18.10 -11.74 5.11
C ASN A 47 -18.42 -11.04 6.42
N GLU A 48 -17.63 -11.26 7.48
CA GLU A 48 -17.82 -10.57 8.76
C GLU A 48 -17.69 -9.05 8.60
N ILE A 49 -16.74 -8.59 7.78
CA ILE A 49 -16.57 -7.17 7.45
C ILE A 49 -17.80 -6.62 6.72
N ALA A 50 -18.37 -7.39 5.79
CA ALA A 50 -19.58 -7.02 5.06
C ALA A 50 -20.77 -6.84 6.01
N ASP A 51 -20.93 -7.77 6.96
CA ASP A 51 -21.98 -7.72 7.98
C ASP A 51 -21.79 -6.52 8.92
N VAL A 52 -20.56 -6.27 9.39
CA VAL A 52 -20.24 -5.15 10.29
C VAL A 52 -20.42 -3.78 9.61
N LEU A 53 -20.06 -3.66 8.34
CA LEU A 53 -20.19 -2.40 7.58
C LEU A 53 -21.55 -2.23 6.92
N GLY A 54 -22.42 -3.25 6.93
CA GLY A 54 -23.72 -3.22 6.28
C GLY A 54 -23.64 -3.06 4.75
N VAL A 55 -22.59 -3.60 4.13
CA VAL A 55 -22.38 -3.55 2.67
C VAL A 55 -22.19 -4.95 2.12
N GLY A 56 -22.47 -5.15 0.83
CA GLY A 56 -22.28 -6.48 0.21
C GLY A 56 -20.82 -6.93 0.18
N ARG A 57 -20.60 -8.25 0.27
CA ARG A 57 -19.26 -8.88 0.15
C ARG A 57 -18.47 -8.42 -1.07
N VAL A 58 -19.14 -8.30 -2.24
CA VAL A 58 -18.50 -7.83 -3.49
C VAL A 58 -17.95 -6.42 -3.33
N THR A 59 -18.65 -5.55 -2.59
CA THR A 59 -18.19 -4.19 -2.27
C THR A 59 -16.93 -4.23 -1.41
N ILE A 60 -16.87 -5.11 -0.39
CA ILE A 60 -15.67 -5.29 0.44
C ILE A 60 -14.48 -5.76 -0.41
N VAL A 61 -14.68 -6.77 -1.26
CA VAL A 61 -13.62 -7.25 -2.17
C VAL A 61 -13.10 -6.12 -3.04
N ARG A 62 -13.99 -5.30 -3.60
CA ARG A 62 -13.60 -4.16 -4.44
C ARG A 62 -12.87 -3.08 -3.64
N MET A 63 -13.34 -2.77 -2.44
CA MET A 63 -12.68 -1.83 -1.53
C MET A 63 -11.25 -2.27 -1.18
N LEU A 64 -11.05 -3.54 -0.84
CA LEU A 64 -9.71 -4.07 -0.54
C LEU A 64 -8.79 -4.03 -1.77
N ALA A 65 -9.31 -4.36 -2.95
CA ALA A 65 -8.56 -4.25 -4.19
C ALA A 65 -8.18 -2.79 -4.50
N GLU A 66 -9.11 -1.85 -4.33
CA GLU A 66 -8.88 -0.41 -4.52
C GLU A 66 -7.85 0.13 -3.50
N ALA A 67 -7.90 -0.30 -2.24
CA ALA A 67 -6.93 0.10 -1.22
C ALA A 67 -5.50 -0.36 -1.57
N ARG A 68 -5.35 -1.56 -2.15
CA ARG A 68 -4.05 -2.04 -2.67
C ARG A 68 -3.63 -1.25 -3.92
N ALA A 69 -4.54 -1.05 -4.87
CA ALA A 69 -4.25 -0.33 -6.11
C ALA A 69 -3.84 1.14 -5.87
N ARG A 70 -4.41 1.77 -4.83
CA ARG A 70 -4.09 3.14 -4.40
C ARG A 70 -2.86 3.24 -3.49
N ASN A 71 -2.16 2.14 -3.23
CA ASN A 71 -1.00 2.07 -2.32
C ASN A 71 -1.30 2.51 -0.87
N GLU A 72 -2.57 2.43 -0.44
CA GLU A 72 -2.96 2.72 0.94
C GLU A 72 -2.68 1.53 1.86
N VAL A 73 -2.59 0.33 1.30
CA VAL A 73 -2.11 -0.87 1.98
C VAL A 73 -0.80 -1.30 1.35
N LYS A 74 0.24 -1.40 2.19
CA LYS A 74 1.54 -1.97 1.82
C LYS A 74 1.78 -3.21 2.67
N ILE A 75 2.01 -4.34 2.02
CA ILE A 75 2.32 -5.61 2.69
C ILE A 75 3.81 -5.87 2.46
N THR A 76 4.56 -5.89 3.55
CA THR A 76 5.97 -6.30 3.53
C THR A 76 6.07 -7.68 4.14
N ILE A 77 6.76 -8.58 3.45
CA ILE A 77 7.10 -9.90 3.96
C ILE A 77 8.59 -9.86 4.21
N GLU A 78 9.03 -10.25 5.41
CA GLU A 78 10.44 -10.33 5.79
C GLU A 78 10.77 -11.80 6.07
N SER A 79 11.61 -12.40 5.22
CA SER A 79 12.07 -13.78 5.37
C SER A 79 13.35 -14.01 4.57
N GLU A 80 14.27 -14.81 5.12
CA GLU A 80 15.48 -15.28 4.44
C GLU A 80 15.15 -16.12 3.19
N LEU A 81 13.95 -16.71 3.15
CA LEU A 81 13.47 -17.55 2.04
C LEU A 81 12.95 -16.73 0.86
N LEU A 82 12.86 -15.41 0.95
CA LEU A 82 12.32 -14.57 -0.12
C LEU A 82 13.10 -14.71 -1.42
N GLU A 83 14.43 -14.78 -1.34
CA GLU A 83 15.27 -14.95 -2.53
C GLU A 83 15.08 -16.33 -3.16
N ILE A 84 14.83 -17.36 -2.35
CA ILE A 84 14.51 -18.71 -2.83
C ILE A 84 13.18 -18.70 -3.59
N VAL A 85 12.12 -18.19 -2.96
CA VAL A 85 10.78 -18.11 -3.58
C VAL A 85 10.82 -17.25 -4.84
N ARG A 86 11.56 -16.15 -4.82
CA ARG A 86 11.75 -15.28 -5.99
C ARG A 86 12.42 -16.04 -7.13
N LEU A 87 13.44 -16.84 -6.85
CA LEU A 87 14.15 -17.64 -7.86
C LEU A 87 13.26 -18.76 -8.42
N GLU A 88 12.53 -19.49 -7.56
CA GLU A 88 11.55 -20.51 -7.97
C GLU A 88 10.54 -19.93 -8.96
N ARG A 89 9.93 -18.80 -8.60
CA ARG A 89 8.97 -18.11 -9.47
C ARG A 89 9.59 -17.58 -10.77
N ALA A 90 10.86 -17.19 -10.75
CA ALA A 90 11.57 -16.76 -11.96
C ALA A 90 11.82 -17.95 -12.90
N LEU A 91 12.22 -19.11 -12.38
CA LEU A 91 12.41 -20.33 -13.15
C LEU A 91 11.09 -20.82 -13.78
N GLU A 92 10.01 -20.85 -13.00
CA GLU A 92 8.67 -21.21 -13.48
C GLU A 92 8.24 -20.36 -14.68
N ARG A 93 8.38 -19.03 -14.57
CA ARG A 93 8.00 -18.10 -15.66
C ARG A 93 8.91 -18.21 -16.88
N THR A 94 10.21 -18.41 -16.68
CA THR A 94 11.19 -18.41 -17.77
C THR A 94 11.10 -19.69 -18.59
N PHE A 95 10.86 -20.83 -17.94
CA PHE A 95 10.87 -22.14 -18.58
C PHE A 95 9.47 -22.75 -18.74
N GLY A 96 8.42 -22.07 -18.30
CA GLY A 96 7.04 -22.56 -18.39
C GLY A 96 6.77 -23.79 -17.51
N LEU A 97 7.48 -23.92 -16.39
CA LEU A 97 7.36 -25.07 -15.50
C LEU A 97 6.08 -24.95 -14.66
N GLN A 98 5.46 -26.10 -14.35
CA GLN A 98 4.36 -26.13 -13.38
C GLN A 98 4.83 -25.75 -11.98
N GLN A 99 6.07 -26.16 -11.64
CA GLN A 99 6.68 -25.87 -10.36
C GLN A 99 8.21 -25.94 -10.47
N ALA A 100 8.91 -25.03 -9.80
CA ALA A 100 10.35 -25.10 -9.57
C ALA A 100 10.63 -25.10 -8.06
N LEU A 101 11.63 -25.86 -7.62
CA LEU A 101 12.08 -25.90 -6.23
C LEU A 101 13.55 -25.52 -6.17
N VAL A 102 13.89 -24.60 -5.28
CA VAL A 102 15.27 -24.14 -5.05
C VAL A 102 15.66 -24.52 -3.64
N ALA A 103 16.61 -25.44 -3.51
CA ALA A 103 17.18 -25.80 -2.22
C ALA A 103 18.41 -24.90 -1.93
N PRO A 104 18.50 -24.27 -0.75
CA PRO A 104 19.71 -23.59 -0.34
C PRO A 104 20.81 -24.64 -0.13
N LEU A 105 22.00 -24.36 -0.65
CA LEU A 105 23.16 -25.22 -0.44
C LEU A 105 23.77 -24.88 0.93
N THR A 106 23.39 -25.61 1.97
CA THR A 106 24.16 -25.65 3.22
C THR A 106 25.25 -26.68 3.05
N ASP A 107 26.46 -26.25 2.71
CA ASP A 107 27.64 -27.11 2.79
C ASP A 107 28.06 -27.21 4.27
N PRO A 108 28.00 -28.39 4.92
CA PRO A 108 28.46 -28.54 6.29
C PRO A 108 29.99 -28.42 6.45
N LYS A 109 30.74 -28.17 5.36
CA LYS A 109 32.22 -28.03 5.36
C LYS A 109 32.74 -26.75 4.66
N ALA A 110 31.91 -25.75 4.40
CA ALA A 110 32.40 -24.44 3.92
C ALA A 110 33.00 -23.59 5.05
#